data_AF-A0A820GVX9-F1
#
_entry.id   AF-A0A820GVX9-F1
#
_cell.length_a   1.000
_cell.length_b   1.000
_cell.length_c   1.000
_cell.angle_alpha   90.00
_cell.angle_beta   90.00
_cell.angle_gamma   90.00
#
_symmetry.space_group_name_H-M   'P 1'
#
loop_
_entity.id
_entity.type
_entity.pdbx_description
1 polymer ?
#
loop_
_entity_poly.entity_id
_entity_poly.type
_entity_poly.pdbx_seq_one_letter_code
_entity_poly.pdbx_strand_id
1 'polypeptide(L)'
;TDFFRHPFIFNNHSLQINRANELLKQSSDYERSGDLQKALGYHLKALDEYVAIIKIDEDADHRRTLRAKVAQGIHAAEDLKKRIRETTGSSGLTPPITTSTLPSPTMIHTGIDLNNDKELLDAYQHCLNGNQLMNQFVFAQAVEEYEKGLTVMFRVSQTETDTEKKEILRKMIIHYLSKAESCKQKSETQRLDLAIEKLKLDTANDATVTEHTISDELINSEKKQQSTLPQNCRLQ
;
A
#
# COMPACT_ATOMS: atom_id res chain seq x y z
N THR A 1 16.20 13.33 33.15
CA THR A 1 15.28 14.00 32.20
C THR A 1 14.20 13.02 31.78
N ASP A 2 13.42 12.49 32.72
CA ASP A 2 12.36 11.53 32.40
C ASP A 2 11.08 11.91 33.15
N PHE A 3 10.56 13.08 32.80
CA PHE A 3 9.33 13.67 33.34
C PHE A 3 8.07 13.08 32.67
N PHE A 4 8.23 12.34 31.56
CA PHE A 4 7.13 11.79 30.76
C PHE A 4 6.87 10.29 30.98
N ARG A 5 7.68 9.59 31.77
CA ARG A 5 7.39 8.21 32.22
C ARG A 5 6.50 8.17 33.45
N HIS A 6 5.35 8.84 33.39
CA HIS A 6 4.31 8.68 34.41
C HIS A 6 3.50 7.40 34.13
N PRO A 7 3.31 6.50 35.11
CA PRO A 7 2.54 5.26 34.97
C PRO A 7 1.03 5.46 34.70
N PHE A 8 0.55 6.68 34.48
CA PHE A 8 -0.81 6.92 33.98
C PHE A 8 -0.90 6.92 32.45
N ILE A 9 0.24 7.02 31.76
CA ILE A 9 0.37 6.81 30.31
C ILE A 9 0.93 5.39 30.08
N PHE A 10 0.34 4.39 30.71
CA PHE A 10 0.52 3.03 30.20
C PHE A 10 -0.29 2.93 28.91
N ASN A 11 0.42 2.79 27.79
CA ASN A 11 -0.15 2.22 26.57
C ASN A 11 -0.83 0.90 26.96
N ASN A 12 -2.13 0.93 27.18
CA ASN A 12 -2.94 -0.25 27.48
C ASN A 12 -3.14 -1.09 26.21
N HIS A 13 -2.02 -1.54 25.61
CA HIS A 13 -2.03 -2.49 24.50
C HIS A 13 -2.84 -3.73 24.89
N SER A 14 -2.79 -4.14 26.15
CA SER A 14 -3.60 -5.23 26.70
C SER A 14 -5.12 -5.03 26.56
N LEU A 15 -5.65 -3.84 26.86
CA LEU A 15 -7.09 -3.56 26.74
C LEU A 15 -7.56 -3.54 25.29
N GLN A 16 -6.78 -2.96 24.39
CA GLN A 16 -7.10 -2.93 22.95
C GLN A 16 -6.97 -4.33 22.32
N ILE A 17 -5.96 -5.10 22.71
CA ILE A 17 -5.81 -6.51 22.30
C ILE A 17 -6.99 -7.34 22.80
N ASN A 18 -7.42 -7.15 24.04
CA ASN A 18 -8.59 -7.84 24.60
C ASN A 18 -9.86 -7.51 23.82
N ARG A 19 -10.07 -6.24 23.48
CA ARG A 19 -11.18 -5.80 22.63
C ARG A 19 -11.13 -6.44 21.24
N ALA A 20 -9.96 -6.46 20.60
CA ALA A 20 -9.77 -7.10 19.29
C ALA A 20 -10.04 -8.62 19.36
N ASN A 21 -9.60 -9.28 20.44
CA ASN A 21 -9.90 -10.70 20.68
C ASN A 21 -11.41 -10.95 20.91
N GLU A 22 -12.10 -10.04 21.61
CA GLU A 22 -13.54 -10.14 21.82
C GLU A 22 -14.32 -9.99 20.50
N LEU A 23 -13.90 -9.07 19.64
CA LEU A 23 -14.47 -8.93 18.28
C LEU A 23 -14.23 -10.18 17.43
N LEU A 24 -13.06 -10.81 17.53
CA LEU A 24 -12.80 -12.10 16.87
C LEU A 24 -13.70 -13.21 17.42
N LYS A 25 -13.92 -13.24 18.73
CA LYS A 25 -14.84 -14.20 19.36
C LYS A 25 -16.27 -14.01 18.84
N GLN A 26 -16.75 -12.77 18.78
CA GLN A 26 -18.05 -12.44 18.20
C GLN A 26 -18.13 -12.87 16.73
N SER A 27 -17.08 -12.64 15.93
CA SER A 27 -16.99 -13.13 14.56
C SER A 27 -17.18 -14.65 14.48
N SER A 28 -16.45 -15.41 15.31
CA SER A 28 -16.57 -16.87 15.36
C SER A 28 -17.95 -17.36 15.80
N ASP A 29 -18.61 -16.64 16.72
CA ASP A 29 -19.95 -16.98 17.15
C ASP A 29 -20.97 -16.76 16.01
N TYR A 30 -20.87 -15.67 15.25
CA TYR A 30 -21.70 -15.44 14.07
C TYR A 30 -21.40 -16.42 12.93
N GLU A 31 -20.15 -16.82 12.76
CA GLU A 31 -19.78 -17.85 11.78
C GLU A 31 -20.45 -19.19 12.10
N ARG A 32 -20.49 -19.56 13.39
CA ARG A 32 -21.18 -20.76 13.88
C ARG A 32 -22.70 -20.65 13.73
N SER A 33 -23.26 -19.46 13.89
CA SER A 33 -24.68 -19.18 13.66
C SER A 33 -25.07 -19.12 12.17
N GLY A 34 -24.11 -19.19 11.24
CA GLY A 34 -24.36 -19.15 9.80
C GLY A 34 -24.55 -17.75 9.21
N ASP A 35 -24.46 -16.69 10.03
CA ASP A 35 -24.51 -15.30 9.55
C ASP A 35 -23.10 -14.85 9.14
N LEU A 36 -22.67 -15.36 7.98
CA LEU A 36 -21.32 -15.15 7.47
C LEU A 36 -21.03 -13.66 7.16
N GLN A 37 -22.06 -12.87 6.81
CA GLN A 37 -21.90 -11.43 6.57
C GLN A 37 -21.61 -10.66 7.85
N LYS A 38 -22.34 -10.92 8.93
CA LYS A 38 -22.03 -10.31 10.23
C LYS A 38 -20.69 -10.79 10.76
N ALA A 39 -20.38 -12.07 10.64
CA ALA A 39 -19.08 -12.62 11.01
C ALA A 39 -17.94 -11.84 10.33
N LEU A 40 -18.04 -11.64 9.02
CA LEU A 40 -17.04 -10.87 8.26
C LEU A 40 -16.93 -9.43 8.76
N GLY A 41 -18.04 -8.77 9.07
CA GLY A 41 -18.05 -7.41 9.61
C GLY A 41 -17.31 -7.30 10.95
N TYR A 42 -17.54 -8.23 11.88
CA TYR A 42 -16.83 -8.26 13.17
C TYR A 42 -15.35 -8.62 13.01
N HIS A 43 -15.04 -9.52 12.07
CA HIS A 43 -13.67 -9.91 11.76
C HIS A 43 -12.84 -8.74 11.22
N LEU A 44 -13.38 -7.97 10.29
CA LEU A 44 -12.70 -6.78 9.74
C LEU A 44 -12.48 -5.71 10.81
N LYS A 45 -13.47 -5.47 11.68
CA LYS A 45 -13.31 -4.54 12.82
C LYS A 45 -12.20 -4.98 13.77
N ALA A 46 -12.05 -6.28 14.01
CA ALA A 46 -10.95 -6.78 14.84
C ALA A 46 -9.58 -6.54 14.19
N LEU A 47 -9.47 -6.68 12.85
CA LEU A 47 -8.25 -6.39 12.12
C LEU A 47 -7.88 -4.91 12.16
N ASP A 48 -8.87 -4.01 12.06
CA ASP A 48 -8.64 -2.56 12.16
C ASP A 48 -8.05 -2.18 13.52
N GLU A 49 -8.55 -2.77 14.62
CA GLU A 49 -8.01 -2.58 15.97
C GLU A 49 -6.56 -3.09 16.07
N TYR A 50 -6.24 -4.26 15.50
CA TYR A 50 -4.85 -4.73 15.46
C TYR A 50 -3.92 -3.83 14.66
N VAL A 51 -4.38 -3.29 13.53
CA VAL A 51 -3.58 -2.35 12.73
C VAL A 51 -3.35 -1.05 13.51
N ALA A 52 -4.35 -0.56 14.25
CA ALA A 52 -4.18 0.59 15.13
C ALA A 52 -3.13 0.33 16.21
N ILE A 53 -3.16 -0.84 16.86
CA ILE A 53 -2.18 -1.25 17.87
C ILE A 53 -0.77 -1.29 17.28
N ILE A 54 -0.59 -1.91 16.10
CA ILE A 54 0.73 -2.03 15.44
C ILE A 54 1.36 -0.65 15.15
N LYS A 55 0.55 0.38 14.89
CA LYS A 55 1.04 1.74 14.59
C LYS A 55 1.59 2.47 15.82
N ILE A 56 1.01 2.19 16.99
CA ILE A 56 1.36 2.87 18.25
C ILE A 56 2.34 2.07 19.12
N ASP A 57 2.50 0.78 18.82
CA ASP A 57 3.37 -0.12 19.58
C ASP A 57 4.84 0.20 19.32
N GLU A 58 5.62 0.32 20.39
CA GLU A 58 7.05 0.65 20.36
C GLU A 58 7.93 -0.61 20.28
N ASP A 59 7.42 -1.77 20.70
CA ASP A 59 8.16 -3.04 20.70
C ASP A 59 8.17 -3.70 19.30
N ALA A 60 9.37 -3.91 18.75
CA ALA A 60 9.56 -4.49 17.43
C ALA A 60 9.13 -5.96 17.32
N ASP A 61 9.36 -6.76 18.36
CA ASP A 61 9.05 -8.18 18.35
C ASP A 61 7.54 -8.41 18.53
N HIS A 62 6.92 -7.61 19.39
CA HIS A 62 5.47 -7.61 19.57
C HIS A 62 4.74 -7.15 18.29
N ARG A 63 5.19 -6.07 17.65
CA ARG A 63 4.67 -5.66 16.33
C ARG A 63 4.80 -6.75 15.27
N ARG A 64 5.92 -7.47 15.23
CA ARG A 64 6.13 -8.55 14.27
C ARG A 64 5.13 -9.68 14.48
N THR A 65 4.90 -10.05 15.73
CA THR A 65 3.90 -11.06 16.12
C THR A 65 2.48 -10.63 15.73
N LEU A 66 2.12 -9.37 16.03
CA LEU A 66 0.81 -8.82 15.65
C LEU A 66 0.62 -8.75 14.13
N ARG A 67 1.65 -8.37 13.37
CA ARG A 67 1.61 -8.38 11.90
C ARG A 67 1.37 -9.78 11.34
N ALA A 68 2.00 -10.81 11.89
CA ALA A 68 1.76 -12.20 11.50
C ALA A 68 0.31 -12.61 11.79
N LYS A 69 -0.23 -12.23 12.95
CA LYS A 69 -1.62 -12.48 13.31
C LYS A 69 -2.62 -11.76 12.38
N VAL A 70 -2.33 -10.51 12.03
CA VAL A 70 -3.15 -9.75 11.06
C VAL A 70 -3.11 -10.39 9.68
N ALA A 71 -1.93 -10.83 9.20
CA ALA A 71 -1.80 -11.51 7.91
C ALA A 71 -2.64 -12.80 7.87
N GLN A 72 -2.59 -13.62 8.93
CA GLN A 72 -3.44 -14.81 9.06
C GLN A 72 -4.93 -14.44 9.09
N GLY A 73 -5.29 -13.38 9.81
CA GLY A 73 -6.66 -12.89 9.88
C GLY A 73 -7.19 -12.35 8.56
N ILE A 74 -6.34 -11.76 7.71
CA ILE A 74 -6.69 -11.34 6.34
C ILE A 74 -7.04 -12.56 5.49
N HIS A 75 -6.22 -13.61 5.51
CA HIS A 75 -6.52 -14.85 4.79
C HIS A 75 -7.86 -15.47 5.24
N ALA A 76 -8.11 -15.52 6.55
CA ALA A 76 -9.40 -16.00 7.07
C ALA A 76 -10.59 -15.13 6.61
N ALA A 77 -10.40 -13.81 6.49
CA ALA A 77 -11.44 -12.91 5.96
C ALA A 77 -11.71 -13.15 4.48
N GLU A 78 -10.67 -13.48 3.69
CA GLU A 78 -10.80 -13.82 2.28
C GLU A 78 -11.55 -15.13 2.07
N ASP A 79 -11.26 -16.14 2.89
CA ASP A 79 -11.98 -17.42 2.89
C ASP A 79 -13.46 -17.23 3.27
N LEU A 80 -13.74 -16.39 4.27
CA LEU A 80 -15.11 -16.07 4.67
C LEU A 80 -15.86 -15.34 3.54
N LYS A 81 -15.22 -14.40 2.84
CA LYS A 81 -15.78 -13.76 1.64
C LYS A 81 -16.07 -14.76 0.52
N LYS A 82 -15.22 -15.77 0.34
CA LYS A 82 -15.43 -16.83 -0.65
C LYS A 82 -16.67 -17.66 -0.29
N ARG A 83 -16.81 -18.09 0.97
CA ARG A 83 -17.98 -18.83 1.45
C ARG A 83 -19.28 -18.04 1.33
N ILE A 84 -19.24 -16.73 1.57
CA ILE A 84 -20.40 -15.85 1.34
C ILE A 84 -20.79 -15.89 -0.14
N ARG A 85 -19.84 -15.75 -1.07
CA ARG A 85 -20.10 -15.82 -2.51
C ARG A 85 -20.64 -17.18 -2.97
N GLU A 86 -20.13 -18.26 -2.42
CA GLU A 86 -20.61 -19.62 -2.72
C GLU A 86 -22.03 -19.86 -2.19
N THR A 87 -22.33 -19.31 -1.01
CA THR A 87 -23.66 -19.42 -0.38
C THR A 87 -24.70 -18.54 -1.10
N THR A 88 -24.32 -17.35 -1.57
CA THR A 88 -25.21 -16.47 -2.34
C THR A 88 -25.30 -16.87 -3.82
N GLY A 89 -24.33 -17.63 -4.35
CA GLY A 89 -24.29 -18.12 -5.73
C GLY A 89 -25.00 -19.46 -5.98
N SER A 90 -25.58 -20.10 -4.95
CA SER A 90 -26.19 -21.44 -5.03
C SER A 90 -27.73 -21.46 -5.11
N SER A 91 -28.41 -20.34 -5.35
CA SER A 91 -29.83 -20.34 -5.78
C SER A 91 -29.91 -20.10 -7.29
N GLY A 92 -30.22 -21.16 -8.04
CA GLY A 92 -30.10 -21.22 -9.49
C GLY A 92 -31.15 -20.43 -10.28
N LEU A 93 -30.77 -20.11 -11.53
CA LEU A 93 -31.44 -20.39 -12.82
C LEU A 93 -30.64 -19.66 -13.94
N THR A 94 -30.34 -20.34 -15.05
CA THR A 94 -29.71 -19.79 -16.30
C THR A 94 -30.82 -19.45 -17.33
N PRO A 95 -30.60 -18.90 -18.57
CA PRO A 95 -29.46 -18.26 -19.30
C PRO A 95 -29.89 -16.87 -19.94
N PRO A 96 -29.22 -16.15 -20.92
CA PRO A 96 -28.15 -16.54 -21.86
C PRO A 96 -26.95 -15.58 -22.03
N ILE A 97 -26.00 -16.09 -22.80
CA ILE A 97 -24.81 -15.44 -23.37
C ILE A 97 -25.20 -14.14 -24.08
N THR A 98 -24.64 -13.01 -23.64
CA THR A 98 -24.30 -11.87 -24.50
C THR A 98 -23.20 -11.05 -23.84
N THR A 99 -22.05 -10.99 -24.52
CA THR A 99 -21.13 -9.85 -24.64
C THR A 99 -20.95 -8.92 -23.42
N SER A 100 -19.72 -8.91 -22.89
CA SER A 100 -18.99 -7.71 -22.45
C SER A 100 -19.86 -6.61 -21.83
N THR A 101 -20.14 -6.69 -20.53
CA THR A 101 -20.48 -5.49 -19.76
C THR A 101 -19.87 -5.67 -18.38
N LEU A 102 -18.91 -4.78 -18.08
CA LEU A 102 -18.27 -4.62 -16.78
C LEU A 102 -19.34 -4.64 -15.66
N PRO A 103 -19.07 -5.28 -14.50
CA PRO A 103 -19.98 -5.19 -13.37
C PRO A 103 -20.11 -3.72 -12.98
N SER A 104 -21.32 -3.19 -13.16
CA SER A 104 -21.73 -1.84 -12.76
C SER A 104 -21.37 -1.60 -11.30
N PRO A 105 -20.79 -0.46 -10.92
CA PRO A 105 -20.36 -0.19 -9.55
C PRO A 105 -21.58 0.08 -8.66
N THR A 106 -22.03 -0.97 -7.97
CA THR A 106 -23.11 -0.94 -6.98
C THR A 106 -22.74 -0.09 -5.75
N MET A 107 -23.22 1.15 -5.70
CA MET A 107 -24.26 1.65 -4.77
C MET A 107 -24.20 1.42 -3.24
N ILE A 108 -23.17 0.84 -2.60
CA ILE A 108 -23.34 0.38 -1.19
C ILE A 108 -22.71 1.25 -0.08
N HIS A 109 -21.83 2.22 -0.35
CA HIS A 109 -21.15 2.94 0.75
C HIS A 109 -21.33 4.46 0.86
N THR A 110 -22.03 5.11 -0.06
CA THR A 110 -22.10 6.59 -0.06
C THR A 110 -23.50 7.15 0.16
N GLY A 111 -24.59 6.43 -0.09
CA GLY A 111 -25.95 6.99 0.10
C GLY A 111 -26.34 8.08 -0.91
N ILE A 112 -25.48 8.37 -1.89
CA ILE A 112 -25.78 9.24 -3.04
C ILE A 112 -26.14 8.35 -4.22
N ASP A 113 -27.31 8.58 -4.82
CA ASP A 113 -27.65 8.01 -6.13
C ASP A 113 -26.83 8.72 -7.22
N LEU A 114 -25.66 8.15 -7.52
CA LEU A 114 -24.73 8.64 -8.54
C LEU A 114 -25.30 8.51 -9.97
N ASN A 115 -26.40 7.76 -10.17
CA ASN A 115 -26.94 7.53 -11.51
C ASN A 115 -27.63 8.76 -12.11
N ASN A 116 -28.04 9.72 -11.28
CA ASN A 116 -28.70 10.95 -11.74
C ASN A 116 -27.72 12.03 -12.20
N ASP A 117 -26.43 11.91 -11.88
CA ASP A 117 -25.45 12.97 -12.08
C ASP A 117 -24.22 12.43 -12.82
N LYS A 118 -24.30 12.45 -14.15
CA LYS A 118 -23.31 11.83 -15.05
C LYS A 118 -21.89 12.35 -14.78
N GLU A 119 -21.73 13.65 -14.52
CA GLU A 119 -20.42 14.23 -14.21
C GLU A 119 -19.84 13.64 -12.92
N LEU A 120 -20.67 13.44 -11.90
CA LEU A 120 -20.23 12.89 -10.63
C LEU A 120 -19.93 11.39 -10.72
N LEU A 121 -20.67 10.68 -11.56
CA LEU A 121 -20.39 9.27 -11.87
C LEU A 121 -19.05 9.11 -12.59
N ASP A 122 -18.78 9.93 -13.61
CA ASP A 122 -17.50 9.92 -14.34
C ASP A 122 -16.34 10.27 -13.39
N ALA A 123 -16.53 11.27 -12.52
CA ALA A 123 -15.56 11.62 -11.48
C ALA A 123 -15.27 10.48 -10.51
N TYR A 124 -16.31 9.76 -10.08
CA TYR A 124 -16.16 8.60 -9.22
C TYR A 124 -15.42 7.47 -9.93
N GLN A 125 -15.68 7.26 -11.22
CA GLN A 125 -14.98 6.27 -12.02
C GLN A 125 -13.48 6.57 -12.13
N HIS A 126 -13.10 7.84 -12.31
CA HIS A 126 -11.69 8.25 -12.26
C HIS A 126 -11.03 7.89 -10.92
N CYS A 127 -11.70 8.14 -9.79
CA CYS A 127 -11.21 7.75 -8.47
C CYS A 127 -11.09 6.22 -8.31
N LEU A 128 -12.00 5.44 -8.90
CA LEU A 128 -11.90 3.98 -8.92
C LEU A 128 -10.72 3.48 -9.76
N ASN A 129 -10.49 4.08 -10.93
CA ASN A 129 -9.33 3.79 -11.77
C ASN A 129 -8.03 4.10 -11.02
N GLY A 130 -7.99 5.23 -10.30
CA GLY A 130 -6.87 5.58 -9.41
C GLY A 130 -6.58 4.50 -8.35
N ASN A 131 -7.62 3.88 -7.75
CA ASN A 131 -7.41 2.76 -6.82
C ASN A 131 -6.78 1.54 -7.52
N GLN A 132 -7.23 1.24 -8.75
CA GLN A 132 -6.68 0.11 -9.51
C GLN A 132 -5.20 0.33 -9.85
N LEU A 133 -4.85 1.53 -10.33
CA LEU A 133 -3.48 1.91 -10.64
C LEU A 133 -2.58 1.91 -9.39
N MET A 134 -3.10 2.36 -8.25
CA MET A 134 -2.40 2.28 -6.96
C MET A 134 -2.08 0.83 -6.59
N ASN A 135 -3.00 -0.11 -6.82
CA ASN A 135 -2.79 -1.54 -6.57
C ASN A 135 -1.79 -2.17 -7.56
N GLN A 136 -1.62 -1.57 -8.74
CA GLN A 136 -0.64 -1.95 -9.74
C GLN A 136 0.73 -1.27 -9.53
N PHE A 137 0.91 -0.51 -8.44
CA PHE A 137 2.13 0.26 -8.13
C PHE A 137 2.47 1.33 -9.18
N VAL A 138 1.50 1.74 -10.01
CA VAL A 138 1.66 2.80 -11.02
C VAL A 138 1.25 4.14 -10.41
N PHE A 139 2.03 4.61 -9.44
CA PHE A 139 1.63 5.72 -8.57
C PHE A 139 1.45 7.05 -9.30
N ALA A 140 2.26 7.36 -10.31
CA ALA A 140 2.16 8.62 -11.04
C ALA A 140 0.82 8.75 -11.80
N GLN A 141 0.41 7.68 -12.50
CA GLN A 141 -0.88 7.67 -13.21
C GLN A 141 -2.05 7.60 -12.23
N ALA A 142 -1.89 6.89 -11.09
CA ALA A 142 -2.91 6.85 -10.05
C ALA A 142 -3.23 8.26 -9.52
N VAL A 143 -2.19 9.08 -9.28
CA VAL A 143 -2.35 10.47 -8.83
C VAL A 143 -3.14 11.30 -9.86
N GLU A 144 -2.82 11.18 -11.15
CA GLU A 144 -3.50 11.91 -12.22
C GLU A 144 -5.00 11.57 -12.27
N GLU A 145 -5.36 10.29 -12.15
CA GLU A 145 -6.74 9.83 -12.11
C GLU A 145 -7.48 10.32 -10.86
N TYR A 146 -6.83 10.35 -9.69
CA TYR A 146 -7.43 10.96 -8.50
C TYR A 146 -7.64 12.47 -8.68
N GLU A 147 -6.70 13.20 -9.27
CA GLU A 147 -6.81 14.64 -9.48
C GLU A 147 -7.99 14.98 -10.43
N LYS A 148 -8.17 14.21 -11.50
CA LYS A 148 -9.33 14.34 -12.42
C LYS A 148 -10.65 14.17 -11.67
N GLY A 149 -10.80 13.09 -10.90
CA GLY A 149 -12.02 12.81 -10.14
C GLY A 149 -12.28 13.84 -9.03
N LEU A 150 -11.25 14.18 -8.25
CA LEU A 150 -11.35 15.13 -7.14
C LEU A 150 -11.72 16.54 -7.61
N THR A 151 -11.21 16.99 -8.76
CA THR A 151 -11.52 18.31 -9.32
C THR A 151 -13.02 18.46 -9.58
N VAL A 152 -13.64 17.44 -10.18
CA VAL A 152 -15.08 17.45 -10.47
C VAL A 152 -15.88 17.30 -9.19
N MET A 153 -15.52 16.38 -8.28
CA MET A 153 -16.22 16.22 -7.00
C MET A 153 -16.19 17.51 -6.17
N PHE A 154 -15.06 18.21 -6.14
CA PHE A 154 -14.93 19.47 -5.41
C PHE A 154 -15.83 20.55 -6.03
N ARG A 155 -15.85 20.67 -7.36
CA ARG A 155 -16.75 21.60 -8.07
C ARG A 155 -18.22 21.31 -7.76
N VAL A 156 -18.65 20.05 -7.89
CA VAL A 156 -20.03 19.63 -7.60
C VAL A 156 -20.39 19.90 -6.14
N SER A 157 -19.46 19.69 -5.20
CA SER A 157 -19.71 19.97 -3.78
C SER A 157 -19.93 21.45 -3.44
N GLN A 158 -19.41 22.36 -4.26
CA GLN A 158 -19.61 23.81 -4.08
C GLN A 158 -21.00 24.26 -4.54
N THR A 159 -21.51 23.66 -5.61
CA THR A 159 -22.82 23.98 -6.18
C THR A 159 -23.97 23.22 -5.53
N GLU A 160 -23.67 22.17 -4.76
CA GLU A 160 -24.68 21.35 -4.09
C GLU A 160 -25.39 22.12 -2.97
N THR A 161 -26.72 22.12 -3.03
CA THR A 161 -27.62 22.75 -2.05
C THR A 161 -28.07 21.78 -0.98
N ASP A 162 -28.12 20.47 -1.30
CA ASP A 162 -28.47 19.43 -0.35
C ASP A 162 -27.33 19.23 0.67
N THR A 163 -27.65 19.47 1.95
CA THR A 163 -26.68 19.40 3.05
C THR A 163 -26.18 17.97 3.28
N GLU A 164 -27.02 16.95 3.11
CA GLU A 164 -26.65 15.55 3.32
C GLU A 164 -25.75 15.06 2.19
N LYS A 165 -26.15 15.31 0.94
CA LYS A 165 -25.34 15.00 -0.25
C LYS A 165 -23.99 15.70 -0.21
N LYS A 166 -23.95 16.97 0.22
CA LYS A 166 -22.72 17.74 0.39
C LYS A 166 -21.79 17.16 1.44
N GLU A 167 -22.32 16.71 2.58
CA GLU A 167 -21.50 16.08 3.63
C GLU A 167 -20.93 14.74 3.16
N ILE A 168 -21.71 13.95 2.44
CA ILE A 168 -21.21 12.70 1.83
C ILE A 168 -20.11 13.01 0.80
N LEU A 169 -20.33 13.97 -0.10
CA LEU A 169 -19.31 14.40 -1.07
C LEU A 169 -18.03 14.85 -0.37
N ARG A 170 -18.15 15.61 0.72
CA ARG A 170 -17.00 16.02 1.53
C ARG A 170 -16.23 14.84 2.09
N LYS A 171 -16.91 13.82 2.64
CA LYS A 171 -16.27 12.59 3.13
C LYS A 171 -15.57 11.84 2.00
N MET A 172 -16.19 11.74 0.82
CA MET A 172 -15.58 11.12 -0.35
C MET A 172 -14.33 11.87 -0.81
N ILE A 173 -14.39 13.20 -0.88
CA ILE A 173 -13.25 14.05 -1.25
C ILE A 173 -12.10 13.83 -0.27
N ILE A 174 -12.35 13.89 1.04
CA ILE A 174 -11.32 13.67 2.06
C ILE A 174 -10.69 12.28 1.92
N HIS A 175 -11.50 11.24 1.73
CA HIS A 175 -11.04 9.87 1.55
C HIS A 175 -10.12 9.72 0.34
N TYR A 176 -10.53 10.24 -0.82
CA TYR A 176 -9.75 10.14 -2.05
C TYR A 176 -8.53 11.08 -2.06
N LEU A 177 -8.59 12.23 -1.41
CA LEU A 177 -7.45 13.12 -1.23
C LEU A 177 -6.34 12.44 -0.41
N SER A 178 -6.70 11.78 0.69
CA SER A 178 -5.74 11.02 1.51
C SER A 178 -5.07 9.90 0.71
N LYS A 179 -5.81 9.23 -0.17
CA LYS A 179 -5.24 8.22 -1.09
C LYS A 179 -4.30 8.81 -2.12
N ALA A 180 -4.66 9.95 -2.72
CA ALA A 180 -3.81 10.65 -3.67
C ALA A 180 -2.48 11.10 -3.03
N GLU A 181 -2.54 11.63 -1.81
CA GLU A 181 -1.35 12.00 -1.02
C GLU A 181 -0.46 10.79 -0.73
N SER A 182 -1.04 9.66 -0.34
CA SER A 182 -0.28 8.42 -0.14
C SER A 182 0.41 7.94 -1.43
N CYS A 183 -0.24 8.10 -2.58
CA CYS A 183 0.36 7.78 -3.88
C CYS A 183 1.52 8.73 -4.21
N LYS A 184 1.38 10.04 -3.95
CA LYS A 184 2.46 11.03 -4.14
C LYS A 184 3.69 10.66 -3.30
N GLN A 185 3.49 10.38 -2.02
CA GLN A 185 4.59 9.96 -1.13
C GLN A 185 5.30 8.71 -1.65
N LYS A 186 4.55 7.68 -2.04
CA LYS A 186 5.13 6.43 -2.57
C LYS A 186 5.89 6.65 -3.88
N SER A 187 5.36 7.49 -4.77
CA SER A 187 6.04 7.83 -6.03
C SER A 187 7.37 8.55 -5.80
N GLU A 188 7.41 9.42 -4.78
CA GLU A 188 8.62 10.15 -4.41
C GLU A 188 9.66 9.23 -3.77
N THR A 189 9.25 8.34 -2.86
CA THR A 189 10.12 7.31 -2.31
C THR A 189 10.72 6.44 -3.40
N GLN A 190 9.92 5.95 -4.34
CA GLN A 190 10.40 5.12 -5.45
C GLN A 190 11.43 5.87 -6.32
N ARG A 191 11.21 7.17 -6.56
CA ARG A 191 12.14 8.01 -7.30
C ARG A 191 13.48 8.17 -6.55
N LEU A 192 13.42 8.34 -5.24
CA LEU A 192 14.61 8.45 -4.40
C LEU A 192 15.39 7.13 -4.36
N ASP A 193 14.70 5.99 -4.24
CA ASP A 193 15.33 4.67 -4.24
C ASP A 193 16.10 4.42 -5.54
N LEU A 194 15.49 4.73 -6.69
CA LEU A 194 16.14 4.65 -8.00
C LEU A 194 17.37 5.59 -8.11
N ALA A 195 17.28 6.80 -7.55
CA ALA A 195 18.41 7.73 -7.54
C ALA A 195 19.57 7.23 -6.67
N ILE A 196 19.27 6.63 -5.51
CA ILE A 196 20.27 6.03 -4.62
C ILE A 196 20.94 4.84 -5.31
N GLU A 197 20.17 3.97 -5.97
CA GLU A 197 20.71 2.83 -6.71
C GLU A 197 21.67 3.28 -7.81
N LYS A 198 21.28 4.32 -8.57
CA LYS A 198 22.15 4.91 -9.60
C LYS A 198 23.46 5.45 -9.02
N LEU A 199 23.41 6.18 -7.92
CA LEU A 199 24.61 6.69 -7.26
C LEU A 199 25.55 5.57 -6.77
N LYS A 200 24.99 4.45 -6.31
CA LYS A 200 25.80 3.27 -5.91
C LYS A 200 26.52 2.65 -7.12
N LEU A 201 25.84 2.54 -8.25
CA LEU A 201 26.42 2.04 -9.50
C LEU A 201 27.54 2.96 -10.00
N ASP A 202 27.32 4.27 -9.98
CA ASP A 202 28.32 5.27 -10.40
C ASP A 202 29.57 5.22 -9.48
N THR A 203 29.38 5.06 -8.17
CA THR A 203 30.50 4.92 -7.21
C THR A 203 31.28 3.61 -7.41
N ALA A 204 30.60 2.51 -7.76
CA ALA A 204 31.26 1.24 -8.05
C ALA A 204 32.06 1.28 -9.37
N ASN A 205 31.58 2.02 -10.36
CA ASN A 205 32.30 2.24 -11.62
C ASN A 205 33.54 3.13 -11.41
N ASP A 206 33.47 4.17 -10.57
CA ASP A 206 34.65 5.00 -10.27
C ASP A 206 35.73 4.24 -9.47
N ALA A 207 35.32 3.32 -8.57
CA ALA A 207 36.25 2.47 -7.83
C ALA A 207 36.97 1.44 -8.73
N THR A 208 36.29 0.91 -9.75
CA THR A 208 36.91 -0.04 -10.70
C THR A 208 37.82 0.65 -11.72
N VAL A 209 37.50 1.89 -12.13
CA VAL A 209 38.38 2.71 -12.99
C VAL A 209 39.68 3.07 -12.27
N THR A 210 39.63 3.35 -10.96
CA THR A 210 40.85 3.61 -10.18
C THR A 210 41.71 2.36 -10.00
N GLU A 211 41.14 1.17 -9.78
CA GLU A 211 41.91 -0.08 -9.69
C GLU A 211 42.57 -0.48 -11.03
N HIS A 212 41.90 -0.30 -12.17
CA HIS A 212 42.50 -0.58 -13.49
C HIS A 212 43.63 0.41 -13.83
N THR A 213 43.48 1.70 -13.49
CA THR A 213 44.53 2.70 -13.74
C THR A 213 45.79 2.45 -12.90
N ILE A 214 45.63 2.02 -11.63
CA ILE A 214 46.76 1.65 -10.76
C ILE A 214 47.47 0.38 -11.25
N SER A 215 46.70 -0.59 -11.78
CA SER A 215 47.25 -1.84 -12.32
C SER A 215 48.09 -1.61 -13.59
N ASP A 216 47.65 -0.71 -14.47
CA ASP A 216 48.38 -0.36 -15.69
C ASP A 216 49.67 0.45 -15.42
N GLU A 217 49.68 1.32 -14.40
CA GLU A 217 50.90 2.03 -13.98
C GLU A 217 51.95 1.09 -13.36
N LEU A 218 51.53 0.08 -12.59
CA LEU A 218 52.42 -0.93 -12.00
C LEU A 218 53.07 -1.80 -13.08
N ILE A 219 52.31 -2.26 -14.09
CA ILE A 219 52.83 -3.09 -15.19
C ILE A 219 53.82 -2.30 -16.07
N ASN A 220 53.60 -0.99 -16.27
CA ASN A 220 54.53 -0.15 -17.02
C ASN A 220 55.81 0.19 -16.23
N SER A 221 55.75 0.19 -14.90
CA SER A 221 56.91 0.42 -14.02
C SER A 221 57.87 -0.78 -14.01
N GLU A 222 57.35 -2.03 -14.06
CA GLU A 222 58.17 -3.25 -14.09
C GLU A 222 58.90 -3.44 -15.43
N LYS A 223 58.27 -3.09 -16.55
CA LYS A 223 58.94 -3.14 -17.88
C LYS A 223 60.11 -2.17 -18.00
N LYS A 224 60.12 -1.07 -17.24
CA LYS A 224 61.22 -0.10 -17.27
C LYS A 224 62.43 -0.54 -16.43
N GLN A 225 62.26 -1.46 -15.48
CA GLN A 225 63.37 -1.99 -14.67
C GLN A 225 64.09 -3.20 -15.28
N GLN A 226 63.47 -3.92 -16.23
CA GLN A 226 64.14 -5.04 -16.94
C GLN A 226 65.03 -4.62 -18.13
N SER A 227 65.05 -3.33 -18.51
CA SER A 227 65.87 -2.83 -19.63
C SER A 227 67.29 -2.38 -19.24
N THR A 228 67.70 -2.54 -17.98
CA THR A 228 69.04 -2.15 -17.49
C THR A 228 69.75 -3.32 -16.82
N LEU A 229 70.08 -4.36 -17.59
CA LEU A 229 71.10 -5.35 -17.20
C LEU A 229 72.36 -5.10 -18.04
N PRO A 230 73.51 -4.79 -17.42
CA PRO A 230 74.75 -4.59 -18.16
C PRO A 230 75.28 -5.94 -18.66
N GLN A 231 75.36 -6.10 -19.99
CA GLN A 231 76.22 -7.09 -20.62
C GLN A 231 77.67 -6.72 -20.31
N ASN A 232 78.34 -7.47 -19.44
CA ASN A 232 79.78 -7.33 -19.29
C ASN A 232 80.52 -8.67 -19.28
N CYS A 233 81.44 -8.73 -20.24
CA CYS A 233 82.72 -9.41 -20.26
C CYS A 233 82.77 -10.94 -20.26
N ARG A 234 82.91 -11.46 -21.47
CA ARG A 234 83.46 -12.79 -21.76
C ARG A 234 84.97 -12.64 -22.01
N LEU A 235 85.73 -13.28 -21.13
CA LEU A 235 87.10 -13.83 -21.24
C LEU A 235 87.88 -13.58 -22.54
N GLN A 236 89.10 -13.07 -22.37
CA GLN A 236 90.33 -13.65 -22.93
C GLN A 236 91.54 -13.25 -22.09
#